data_AF-A0A425WPI7-F1
#
_entry.id   AF-A0A425WPI7-F1
#
_cell.length_a   1.000
_cell.length_b   1.000
_cell.length_c   1.000
_cell.angle_alpha   90.00
_cell.angle_beta   90.00
_cell.angle_gamma   90.00
#
_symmetry.space_group_name_H-M   'P 1'
#
loop_
_entity.id
_entity.type
_entity.pdbx_description
1 polymer ?
#
loop_
_entity_poly.entity_id
_entity_poly.type
_entity_poly.pdbx_seq_one_letter_code
_entity_poly.pdbx_strand_id
1 'polypeptide(L)'
;MKVSIAQIATVAGDFEDTVGKMVRYAKQACAQGSKLIVYPYATLTGSQSQFFDEAVSEHFLDDAVHALYDFSQQIKHLEIAALVPLSYQTESSLITDAVLVHHGDLAPIRSACLARAMQQLTEDKDSDSEDDYYLSDNGVAIFTVDGARCGVVFTVDEMDQHLDTDEKLDMLIFIPFDSFIYSDANAQLAVGLGANDYFEEVDTLGYPMVCASGVGGYGEDIFPGSSFIIAPHQTVISIGPFLEEALVTGETAQTESLPSHLTWEIGAPVEPMLYDALVTGTTDLVRQQGFETVAVRVDGSLASLLLVCLAVDAVGPLNVRALVCSDDPETKSVITNLRVDARTPDFRLPIPQPHAWARYTDELLQSVQEAFLAELARENDSLILLADDKTSLALGKGSTLRYPYLWAPFGDLFMNEVLNLAQTRNEMSPVIPQACFGRYGCPWLDGFESLGANDRERLEQFDSILLMRVELGMDFEEISSYFEDPSVVRGVLDLLDQATMAHFTVPPTFALSDRMLRDYASSLGVAWHDHARKNQGTLDIQSLLKKVIDAINEDDSGRQRPLNEMKAFQDALDMIRDMSERQDDEREDQDNGNDNGVDIDLGNGLNFRTGLSGWENPFSEN
;
A
#
# COMPACT_ATOMS: atom_id res chain seq x y z
N MET A 1 -12.28 -14.18 26.93
CA MET A 1 -12.31 -12.76 27.34
C MET A 1 -13.12 -11.97 26.31
N LYS A 2 -13.83 -10.90 26.70
CA LYS A 2 -14.51 -10.02 25.73
C LYS A 2 -13.58 -8.88 25.32
N VAL A 3 -13.39 -8.72 24.01
CA VAL A 3 -12.46 -7.77 23.40
C VAL A 3 -13.21 -6.89 22.42
N SER A 4 -12.83 -5.62 22.36
CA SER A 4 -13.33 -4.68 21.36
C SER A 4 -12.19 -4.10 20.53
N ILE A 5 -12.50 -3.71 19.30
CA ILE A 5 -11.62 -2.99 18.38
C ILE A 5 -12.28 -1.65 18.09
N ALA A 6 -11.52 -0.57 18.25
CA ALA A 6 -11.94 0.76 17.86
C ALA A 6 -11.56 1.03 16.40
N GLN A 7 -12.37 0.58 15.46
CA GLN A 7 -12.19 0.89 14.04
C GLN A 7 -12.56 2.37 13.82
N ILE A 8 -11.57 3.25 13.77
CA ILE A 8 -11.75 4.70 13.76
C ILE A 8 -10.92 5.37 12.67
N ALA A 9 -11.43 6.49 12.15
CA ALA A 9 -10.72 7.39 11.27
C ALA A 9 -10.12 8.54 12.10
N THR A 10 -8.84 8.81 11.94
CA THR A 10 -8.16 9.91 12.64
C THR A 10 -7.42 10.79 11.64
N VAL A 11 -6.88 11.89 12.14
CA VAL A 11 -5.98 12.76 11.38
C VAL A 11 -4.66 12.74 12.12
N ALA A 12 -3.58 12.43 11.40
CA ALA A 12 -2.24 12.35 11.97
C ALA A 12 -1.90 13.65 12.74
N GLY A 13 -1.55 13.50 14.02
CA GLY A 13 -1.20 14.64 14.88
C GLY A 13 -2.37 15.48 15.43
N ASP A 14 -3.63 15.21 15.06
CA ASP A 14 -4.79 15.81 15.72
C ASP A 14 -5.09 15.08 17.05
N PHE A 15 -4.17 15.25 18.01
CA PHE A 15 -4.21 14.53 19.28
C PHE A 15 -5.46 14.84 20.11
N GLU A 16 -5.98 16.07 20.04
CA GLU A 16 -7.15 16.47 20.82
C GLU A 16 -8.41 15.72 20.38
N ASP A 17 -8.75 15.75 19.07
CA ASP A 17 -9.93 15.02 18.58
C ASP A 17 -9.71 13.51 18.69
N THR A 18 -8.50 13.03 18.38
CA THR A 18 -8.14 11.61 18.45
C THR A 18 -8.32 11.06 19.85
N VAL A 19 -7.73 11.67 20.88
CA VAL A 19 -7.93 11.26 22.29
C VAL A 19 -9.41 11.33 22.68
N GLY A 20 -10.11 12.39 22.24
CA GLY A 20 -11.54 12.53 22.46
C GLY A 20 -12.37 11.39 21.86
N LYS A 21 -12.00 10.89 20.67
CA LYS A 21 -12.60 9.69 20.04
C LYS A 21 -12.23 8.44 20.83
N MET A 22 -10.95 8.23 21.14
CA MET A 22 -10.49 7.05 21.89
C MET A 22 -11.24 6.91 23.23
N VAL A 23 -11.35 7.98 24.02
CA VAL A 23 -12.08 7.95 25.29
C VAL A 23 -13.57 7.56 25.09
N ARG A 24 -14.20 8.01 23.99
CA ARG A 24 -15.59 7.63 23.68
C ARG A 24 -15.72 6.14 23.40
N TYR A 25 -14.83 5.57 22.59
CA TYR A 25 -14.82 4.15 22.26
C TYR A 25 -14.49 3.28 23.48
N ALA A 26 -13.50 3.66 24.30
CA ALA A 26 -13.18 2.96 25.55
C ALA A 26 -14.38 2.90 26.51
N LYS A 27 -15.14 4.00 26.65
CA LYS A 27 -16.36 4.03 27.46
C LYS A 27 -17.45 3.10 26.92
N GLN A 28 -17.63 3.08 25.60
CA GLN A 28 -18.62 2.20 24.96
C GLN A 28 -18.22 0.72 25.12
N ALA A 29 -16.96 0.37 24.88
CA ALA A 29 -16.44 -0.98 25.06
C ALA A 29 -16.58 -1.46 26.52
N CYS A 30 -16.21 -0.61 27.48
CA CYS A 30 -16.39 -0.91 28.91
C CYS A 30 -17.86 -1.13 29.26
N ALA A 31 -18.77 -0.30 28.72
CA ALA A 31 -20.21 -0.47 28.92
C ALA A 31 -20.76 -1.78 28.29
N GLN A 32 -20.11 -2.29 27.24
CA GLN A 32 -20.42 -3.60 26.65
C GLN A 32 -19.75 -4.78 27.40
N GLY A 33 -18.98 -4.51 28.45
CA GLY A 33 -18.29 -5.51 29.27
C GLY A 33 -16.96 -6.00 28.70
N SER A 34 -16.39 -5.31 27.72
CA SER A 34 -15.07 -5.63 27.18
C SER A 34 -13.98 -5.32 28.20
N LYS A 35 -12.95 -6.19 28.22
CA LYS A 35 -11.82 -6.12 29.15
C LYS A 35 -10.58 -5.51 28.50
N LEU A 36 -10.50 -5.62 27.19
CA LEU A 36 -9.48 -5.01 26.35
C LEU A 36 -10.15 -4.27 25.19
N ILE A 37 -9.67 -3.06 24.89
CA ILE A 37 -9.94 -2.37 23.63
C ILE A 37 -8.64 -2.19 22.84
N VAL A 38 -8.64 -2.56 21.57
CA VAL A 38 -7.48 -2.41 20.67
C VAL A 38 -7.72 -1.24 19.72
N TYR A 39 -6.71 -0.37 19.57
CA TYR A 39 -6.71 0.72 18.61
C TYR A 39 -5.84 0.38 17.39
N PRO A 40 -6.19 0.86 16.19
CA PRO A 40 -5.42 0.62 14.98
C PRO A 40 -4.09 1.37 14.93
N TYR A 41 -3.20 0.91 14.05
CA TYR A 41 -1.87 1.49 13.81
C TYR A 41 -1.88 3.01 13.63
N ALA A 42 -2.63 3.51 12.65
CA ALA A 42 -2.60 4.92 12.23
C ALA A 42 -3.26 5.89 13.23
N THR A 43 -3.75 5.42 14.38
CA THR A 43 -4.61 6.18 15.30
C THR A 43 -4.00 7.52 15.71
N LEU A 44 -2.78 7.53 16.27
CA LEU A 44 -2.15 8.75 16.80
C LEU A 44 -1.27 9.46 15.77
N THR A 45 -0.45 8.69 15.08
CA THR A 45 0.67 9.20 14.29
C THR A 45 0.42 9.16 12.78
N GLY A 46 -0.70 8.58 12.33
CA GLY A 46 -0.94 8.28 10.91
C GLY A 46 0.01 7.21 10.36
N SER A 47 -0.10 6.93 9.06
CA SER A 47 0.79 6.00 8.34
C SER A 47 2.14 6.62 7.91
N GLN A 48 2.29 7.94 8.11
CA GLN A 48 3.34 8.76 7.51
C GLN A 48 4.32 9.32 8.58
N SER A 49 4.37 8.75 9.80
CA SER A 49 5.27 9.20 10.87
C SER A 49 6.76 9.10 10.52
N GLN A 50 7.08 8.39 9.44
CA GLN A 50 8.41 8.23 8.85
C GLN A 50 8.97 9.49 8.14
N PHE A 51 8.18 10.56 7.96
CA PHE A 51 8.60 11.74 7.18
C PHE A 51 9.01 12.98 7.99
N PHE A 52 9.09 12.88 9.32
CA PHE A 52 9.61 13.97 10.14
C PHE A 52 11.15 13.92 10.20
N ASP A 53 11.78 15.08 10.01
CA ASP A 53 13.19 15.28 10.38
C ASP A 53 13.37 14.95 11.88
N GLU A 54 14.54 14.47 12.30
CA GLU A 54 14.81 13.93 13.63
C GLU A 54 14.36 14.89 14.75
N ALA A 55 14.71 16.18 14.61
CA ALA A 55 14.35 17.20 15.59
C ALA A 55 12.83 17.44 15.70
N VAL A 56 12.08 17.16 14.63
CA VAL A 56 10.61 17.25 14.63
C VAL A 56 10.01 15.95 15.15
N SER A 57 10.63 14.80 14.85
CA SER A 57 10.24 13.47 15.33
C SER A 57 10.24 13.40 16.86
N GLU A 58 11.28 13.93 17.53
CA GLU A 58 11.35 13.95 19.00
C GLU A 58 10.20 14.76 19.63
N HIS A 59 9.96 15.97 19.15
CA HIS A 59 8.86 16.81 19.67
C HIS A 59 7.49 16.23 19.37
N PHE A 60 7.31 15.64 18.19
CA PHE A 60 6.08 14.96 17.82
C PHE A 60 5.83 13.73 18.71
N LEU A 61 6.88 12.97 19.01
CA LEU A 61 6.80 11.83 19.93
C LEU A 61 6.46 12.29 21.36
N ASP A 62 7.08 13.37 21.85
CA ASP A 62 6.74 13.96 23.14
C ASP A 62 5.26 14.34 23.22
N ASP A 63 4.73 15.01 22.17
CA ASP A 63 3.31 15.38 22.08
C ASP A 63 2.40 14.14 22.03
N ALA A 64 2.78 13.09 21.27
CA ALA A 64 2.04 11.83 21.20
C ALA A 64 2.02 11.08 22.55
N VAL A 65 3.15 11.05 23.27
CA VAL A 65 3.25 10.46 24.61
C VAL A 65 2.43 11.27 25.62
N HIS A 66 2.42 12.60 25.53
CA HIS A 66 1.55 13.44 26.34
C HIS A 66 0.07 13.18 26.05
N ALA A 67 -0.32 13.03 24.79
CA ALA A 67 -1.68 12.66 24.41
C ALA A 67 -2.09 11.29 24.96
N LEU A 68 -1.20 10.30 24.90
CA LEU A 68 -1.40 8.97 25.50
C LEU A 68 -1.54 9.04 27.03
N TYR A 69 -0.74 9.87 27.68
CA TYR A 69 -0.86 10.11 29.12
C TYR A 69 -2.20 10.75 29.48
N ASP A 70 -2.64 11.76 28.73
CA ASP A 70 -3.94 12.38 28.95
C ASP A 70 -5.09 11.39 28.71
N PHE A 71 -4.99 10.54 27.69
CA PHE A 71 -5.89 9.43 27.45
C PHE A 71 -5.92 8.46 28.65
N SER A 72 -4.77 8.06 29.17
CA SER A 72 -4.67 7.14 30.32
C SER A 72 -5.37 7.70 31.56
N GLN A 73 -5.18 8.99 31.83
CA GLN A 73 -5.81 9.65 32.97
C GLN A 73 -7.33 9.74 32.81
N GLN A 74 -7.83 9.85 31.59
CA GLN A 74 -9.27 9.89 31.31
C GLN A 74 -9.93 8.52 31.41
N ILE A 75 -9.22 7.41 31.13
CA ILE A 75 -9.78 6.06 31.20
C ILE A 75 -9.47 5.29 32.50
N LYS A 76 -8.60 5.81 33.39
CA LYS A 76 -8.15 5.10 34.61
C LYS A 76 -9.23 4.53 35.53
N HIS A 77 -10.44 5.11 35.50
CA HIS A 77 -11.58 4.71 36.32
C HIS A 77 -12.48 3.66 35.65
N LEU A 78 -12.22 3.34 34.39
CA LEU A 78 -12.91 2.30 33.64
C LEU A 78 -12.26 0.95 33.93
N GLU A 79 -13.06 -0.11 34.01
CA GLU A 79 -12.58 -1.48 34.15
C GLU A 79 -12.26 -2.09 32.77
N ILE A 80 -11.37 -1.43 32.03
CA ILE A 80 -10.92 -1.83 30.69
C ILE A 80 -9.46 -1.42 30.49
N ALA A 81 -8.68 -2.30 29.86
CA ALA A 81 -7.36 -1.98 29.34
C ALA A 81 -7.46 -1.50 27.88
N ALA A 82 -6.55 -0.63 27.45
CA ALA A 82 -6.48 -0.18 26.07
C ALA A 82 -5.09 -0.47 25.49
N LEU A 83 -5.03 -1.08 24.30
CA LEU A 83 -3.80 -1.29 23.55
C LEU A 83 -3.73 -0.26 22.42
N VAL A 84 -2.73 0.64 22.48
CA VAL A 84 -2.60 1.75 21.53
C VAL A 84 -1.25 1.67 20.83
N PRO A 85 -1.22 1.49 19.49
CA PRO A 85 0.00 1.55 18.71
C PRO A 85 0.67 2.92 18.78
N LEU A 86 2.00 2.94 18.82
CA LEU A 86 2.80 4.14 18.73
C LEU A 86 4.03 3.85 17.86
N SER A 87 4.19 4.63 16.79
CA SER A 87 5.32 4.51 15.88
C SER A 87 6.09 5.81 15.77
N TYR A 88 7.41 5.69 15.74
CA TYR A 88 8.31 6.83 15.67
C TYR A 88 9.61 6.46 14.97
N GLN A 89 10.14 7.42 14.24
CA GLN A 89 11.39 7.27 13.50
C GLN A 89 12.57 7.54 14.43
N THR A 90 13.54 6.62 14.45
CA THR A 90 14.87 6.82 15.03
C THR A 90 15.91 7.02 13.93
N GLU A 91 17.16 7.35 14.31
CA GLU A 91 18.28 7.47 13.35
C GLU A 91 18.44 6.21 12.46
N SER A 92 18.18 5.01 13.00
CA SER A 92 18.47 3.75 12.34
C SER A 92 17.25 3.06 11.73
N SER A 93 16.05 3.30 12.28
CA SER A 93 14.85 2.55 11.89
C SER A 93 13.56 3.18 12.40
N LEU A 94 12.45 2.81 11.77
CA LEU A 94 11.11 2.99 12.32
C LEU A 94 10.92 2.00 13.47
N ILE A 95 10.56 2.48 14.64
CA ILE A 95 10.18 1.64 15.78
C ILE A 95 8.67 1.72 15.93
N THR A 96 8.04 0.56 16.06
CA THR A 96 6.62 0.45 16.41
C THR A 96 6.45 -0.32 17.70
N ASP A 97 5.67 0.26 18.62
CA ASP A 97 5.30 -0.35 19.89
C ASP A 97 3.77 -0.41 20.05
N ALA A 98 3.32 -1.29 20.94
CA ALA A 98 1.95 -1.35 21.41
C ALA A 98 1.94 -0.91 22.89
N VAL A 99 1.44 0.30 23.16
CA VAL A 99 1.35 0.85 24.51
C VAL A 99 0.10 0.32 25.19
N LEU A 100 0.28 -0.53 26.19
CA LEU A 100 -0.80 -0.94 27.08
C LEU A 100 -1.10 0.17 28.08
N VAL A 101 -2.35 0.58 28.11
CA VAL A 101 -2.89 1.57 29.03
C VAL A 101 -3.85 0.88 29.98
N HIS A 102 -3.50 0.83 31.26
CA HIS A 102 -4.31 0.13 32.28
C HIS A 102 -4.27 0.91 33.60
N HIS A 103 -5.44 1.26 34.16
CA HIS A 103 -5.56 2.00 35.44
C HIS A 103 -4.75 3.31 35.53
N GLY A 104 -4.45 3.94 34.38
CA GLY A 104 -3.68 5.18 34.30
C GLY A 104 -2.17 4.98 34.14
N ASP A 105 -1.70 3.73 34.16
CA ASP A 105 -0.32 3.37 33.83
C ASP A 105 -0.18 3.14 32.32
N LEU A 106 1.03 3.41 31.82
CA LEU A 106 1.43 3.23 30.42
C LEU A 106 2.59 2.23 30.38
N ALA A 107 2.45 1.16 29.60
CA ALA A 107 3.49 0.16 29.40
C ALA A 107 3.72 -0.06 27.90
N PRO A 108 4.82 0.43 27.31
CA PRO A 108 5.20 0.11 25.93
C PRO A 108 5.68 -1.35 25.88
N ILE A 109 4.83 -2.26 25.42
CA ILE A 109 5.04 -3.69 25.63
C ILE A 109 6.28 -4.19 24.90
N ARG A 110 6.47 -3.85 23.62
CA ARG A 110 7.61 -4.36 22.84
C ARG A 110 8.93 -3.87 23.40
N SER A 111 9.04 -2.56 23.66
CA SER A 111 10.25 -1.97 24.23
C SER A 111 10.53 -2.50 25.65
N ALA A 112 9.49 -2.71 26.47
CA ALA A 112 9.65 -3.28 27.80
C ALA A 112 10.15 -4.73 27.74
N CYS A 113 9.60 -5.56 26.85
CA CYS A 113 10.04 -6.93 26.63
C CYS A 113 11.49 -6.99 26.13
N LEU A 114 11.85 -6.14 25.15
CA LEU A 114 13.22 -6.06 24.63
C LEU A 114 14.21 -5.62 25.71
N ALA A 115 13.89 -4.57 26.47
CA ALA A 115 14.74 -4.08 27.56
C ALA A 115 14.98 -5.16 28.63
N ARG A 116 13.97 -5.98 28.92
CA ARG A 116 14.09 -7.12 29.84
C ARG A 116 14.97 -8.23 29.28
N ALA A 117 14.76 -8.63 28.03
CA ALA A 117 15.60 -9.63 27.36
C ALA A 117 17.08 -9.21 27.39
N MET A 118 17.38 -7.93 27.13
CA MET A 118 18.73 -7.37 27.24
C MET A 118 19.29 -7.43 28.68
N GLN A 119 18.47 -7.16 29.71
CA GLN A 119 18.90 -7.27 31.11
C GLN A 119 19.22 -8.72 31.49
N GLN A 120 18.39 -9.69 31.07
CA GLN A 120 18.61 -11.11 31.33
C GLN A 120 19.90 -11.65 30.69
N LEU A 121 20.29 -11.13 29.52
CA LEU A 121 21.59 -11.44 28.92
C LEU A 121 22.79 -10.95 29.74
N THR A 122 22.58 -9.94 30.60
CA THR A 122 23.65 -9.34 31.43
C THR A 122 23.70 -9.86 32.86
N GLU A 123 22.63 -10.50 33.35
CA GLU A 123 22.54 -11.02 34.72
C GLU A 123 22.47 -12.56 34.75
N ASP A 124 23.43 -13.20 35.43
CA ASP A 124 23.45 -14.64 35.72
C ASP A 124 22.34 -14.99 36.75
N LYS A 125 21.05 -14.95 36.38
CA LYS A 125 19.96 -15.41 37.25
C LYS A 125 18.77 -16.03 36.51
N ASP A 126 18.51 -17.27 36.91
CA ASP A 126 17.16 -17.85 37.03
C ASP A 126 16.28 -16.91 37.87
N SER A 127 15.30 -16.23 37.25
CA SER A 127 14.17 -15.66 37.97
C SER A 127 12.87 -16.29 37.48
N ASP A 128 12.36 -17.22 38.29
CA ASP A 128 10.97 -17.72 38.26
C ASP A 128 9.97 -16.60 38.65
N SER A 129 9.97 -15.46 37.96
CA SER A 129 8.84 -14.52 38.03
C SER A 129 7.92 -14.80 36.84
N GLU A 130 6.65 -15.07 37.13
CA GLU A 130 5.56 -14.94 36.15
C GLU A 130 5.50 -13.46 35.77
N ASP A 131 6.30 -13.07 34.77
CA ASP A 131 6.39 -11.69 34.34
C ASP A 131 5.14 -11.32 33.53
N ASP A 132 4.53 -10.17 33.87
CA ASP A 132 3.32 -9.67 33.20
C ASP A 132 3.54 -9.38 31.69
N TYR A 133 4.80 -9.27 31.25
CA TYR A 133 5.22 -9.02 29.86
C TYR A 133 6.60 -9.65 29.57
N TYR A 134 6.77 -10.36 28.45
CA TYR A 134 8.06 -10.88 27.99
C TYR A 134 8.10 -11.03 26.46
N LEU A 135 9.30 -11.22 25.91
CA LEU A 135 9.52 -11.48 24.48
C LEU A 135 9.55 -13.01 24.28
N SER A 136 8.81 -13.53 23.32
CA SER A 136 8.93 -14.93 22.92
C SER A 136 10.31 -15.20 22.30
N ASP A 137 10.67 -16.48 22.16
CA ASP A 137 11.94 -16.89 21.55
C ASP A 137 12.10 -16.34 20.11
N ASN A 138 10.98 -16.09 19.41
CA ASN A 138 10.93 -15.55 18.05
C ASN A 138 10.57 -14.05 18.00
N GLY A 139 10.67 -13.33 19.11
CA GLY A 139 10.58 -11.87 19.12
C GLY A 139 9.18 -11.28 19.30
N VAL A 140 8.16 -12.11 19.50
CA VAL A 140 6.77 -11.66 19.68
C VAL A 140 6.58 -11.15 21.10
N ALA A 141 5.99 -9.97 21.23
CA ALA A 141 5.72 -9.37 22.52
C ALA A 141 4.46 -9.95 23.15
N ILE A 142 4.60 -10.59 24.31
CA ILE A 142 3.52 -11.23 25.06
C ILE A 142 3.21 -10.43 26.32
N PHE A 143 1.93 -10.31 26.65
CA PHE A 143 1.44 -9.65 27.85
C PHE A 143 0.21 -10.32 28.44
N THR A 144 -0.07 -10.04 29.72
CA THR A 144 -1.27 -10.55 30.40
C THR A 144 -2.27 -9.43 30.71
N VAL A 145 -3.54 -9.64 30.37
CA VAL A 145 -4.64 -8.73 30.72
C VAL A 145 -5.88 -9.51 31.15
N ASP A 146 -6.46 -9.15 32.30
CA ASP A 146 -7.60 -9.88 32.91
C ASP A 146 -7.40 -11.41 33.00
N GLY A 147 -6.14 -11.83 33.18
CA GLY A 147 -5.73 -13.25 33.26
C GLY A 147 -5.58 -13.97 31.91
N ALA A 148 -5.77 -13.29 30.78
CA ALA A 148 -5.53 -13.83 29.44
C ALA A 148 -4.14 -13.43 28.94
N ARG A 149 -3.40 -14.39 28.35
CA ARG A 149 -2.11 -14.20 27.69
C ARG A 149 -2.33 -13.79 26.23
N CYS A 150 -1.83 -12.62 25.86
CA CYS A 150 -2.01 -12.00 24.55
C CYS A 150 -0.65 -11.79 23.88
N GLY A 151 -0.51 -12.18 22.61
CA GLY A 151 0.62 -11.79 21.77
C GLY A 151 0.23 -10.61 20.88
N VAL A 152 1.16 -9.71 20.57
CA VAL A 152 0.95 -8.62 19.62
C VAL A 152 1.95 -8.69 18.46
N VAL A 153 1.42 -8.63 17.25
CA VAL A 153 2.16 -8.63 15.99
C VAL A 153 1.62 -7.56 15.07
N PHE A 154 2.46 -7.03 14.20
CA PHE A 154 2.09 -5.96 13.29
C PHE A 154 2.25 -6.30 11.81
N THR A 155 3.00 -7.35 11.49
CA THR A 155 3.16 -7.87 10.14
C THR A 155 2.79 -9.35 10.09
N VAL A 156 2.49 -9.83 8.89
CA VAL A 156 2.28 -11.27 8.65
C VAL A 156 3.56 -12.07 8.94
N ASP A 157 4.74 -11.52 8.61
CA ASP A 157 6.01 -12.16 8.93
C ASP A 157 6.23 -12.37 10.44
N GLU A 158 5.86 -11.39 11.28
CA GLU A 158 5.90 -11.55 12.74
C GLU A 158 4.91 -12.62 13.24
N MET A 159 3.77 -12.77 12.56
CA MET A 159 2.79 -13.81 12.84
C MET A 159 3.31 -15.20 12.44
N ASP A 160 3.92 -15.33 11.26
CA ASP A 160 4.52 -16.58 10.79
C ASP A 160 5.67 -17.02 11.70
N GLN A 161 6.53 -16.09 12.11
CA GLN A 161 7.57 -16.36 13.12
C GLN A 161 6.96 -16.87 14.43
N HIS A 162 5.77 -16.41 14.81
CA HIS A 162 5.07 -16.91 16.00
C HIS A 162 4.53 -18.33 15.81
N LEU A 163 4.06 -18.67 14.60
CA LEU A 163 3.53 -20.01 14.26
C LEU A 163 4.57 -21.11 14.48
N ASP A 164 5.86 -20.79 14.35
CA ASP A 164 6.98 -21.72 14.56
C ASP A 164 7.32 -21.99 16.06
N THR A 165 6.53 -21.46 16.99
CA THR A 165 6.74 -21.64 18.44
C THR A 165 5.76 -22.63 19.07
N ASP A 166 6.20 -23.36 20.11
CA ASP A 166 5.32 -24.18 20.97
C ASP A 166 4.48 -23.33 21.96
N GLU A 167 4.58 -22.00 21.86
CA GLU A 167 4.02 -21.08 22.83
C GLU A 167 2.51 -20.87 22.64
N LYS A 168 1.73 -21.33 23.62
CA LYS A 168 0.27 -21.19 23.60
C LYS A 168 -0.19 -19.89 24.23
N LEU A 169 -0.95 -19.11 23.46
CA LEU A 169 -1.59 -17.88 23.90
C LEU A 169 -3.10 -18.08 24.05
N ASP A 170 -3.77 -17.17 24.75
CA ASP A 170 -5.24 -17.11 24.76
C ASP A 170 -5.79 -16.38 23.53
N MET A 171 -4.97 -15.53 22.91
CA MET A 171 -5.28 -14.81 21.66
C MET A 171 -4.04 -14.15 21.05
N LEU A 172 -4.05 -13.98 19.73
CA LEU A 172 -3.13 -13.13 18.99
C LEU A 172 -3.82 -11.80 18.61
N ILE A 173 -3.13 -10.68 18.80
CA ILE A 173 -3.59 -9.36 18.37
C ILE A 173 -2.73 -8.94 17.19
N PHE A 174 -3.34 -8.87 16.01
CA PHE A 174 -2.72 -8.41 14.78
C PHE A 174 -3.14 -6.97 14.51
N ILE A 175 -2.17 -6.07 14.35
CA ILE A 175 -2.41 -4.66 14.06
C ILE A 175 -1.69 -4.33 12.75
N PRO A 176 -2.31 -4.59 11.58
CA PRO A 176 -1.64 -4.39 10.29
C PRO A 176 -1.21 -2.95 10.09
N PHE A 177 -0.01 -2.78 9.52
CA PHE A 177 0.47 -1.50 8.99
C PHE A 177 0.02 -1.27 7.56
N ASP A 178 -0.21 -2.35 6.82
CA ASP A 178 -0.49 -2.30 5.40
C ASP A 178 -1.86 -1.67 5.13
N SER A 179 -1.87 -0.82 4.11
CA SER A 179 -3.08 -0.21 3.58
C SER A 179 -3.79 -1.17 2.62
N PHE A 180 -4.95 -0.77 2.13
CA PHE A 180 -5.72 -1.56 1.19
C PHE A 180 -4.99 -1.68 -0.16
N ILE A 181 -4.49 -2.88 -0.44
CA ILE A 181 -3.97 -3.26 -1.75
C ILE A 181 -5.04 -4.07 -2.47
N TYR A 182 -5.44 -3.61 -3.66
CA TYR A 182 -6.61 -4.18 -4.34
C TYR A 182 -6.31 -5.59 -4.88
N SER A 183 -5.06 -5.89 -5.22
CA SER A 183 -4.61 -7.18 -5.75
C SER A 183 -4.30 -8.21 -4.67
N ASP A 184 -4.10 -7.80 -3.42
CA ASP A 184 -3.72 -8.69 -2.32
C ASP A 184 -4.90 -8.95 -1.37
N ALA A 185 -5.34 -10.20 -1.30
CA ALA A 185 -6.44 -10.62 -0.43
C ALA A 185 -6.12 -10.47 1.08
N ASN A 186 -4.84 -10.50 1.48
CA ASN A 186 -4.45 -10.27 2.87
C ASN A 186 -4.66 -8.78 3.22
N ALA A 187 -4.15 -7.86 2.39
CA ALA A 187 -4.37 -6.42 2.53
C ALA A 187 -5.86 -5.97 2.49
N GLN A 188 -6.76 -6.80 1.94
CA GLN A 188 -8.21 -6.58 1.96
C GLN A 188 -8.89 -6.93 3.30
N LEU A 189 -8.18 -7.57 4.23
CA LEU A 189 -8.65 -7.95 5.57
C LEU A 189 -9.96 -8.77 5.55
N ALA A 190 -11.00 -8.37 6.31
CA ALA A 190 -12.24 -9.16 6.43
C ALA A 190 -12.93 -9.44 5.09
N VAL A 191 -12.77 -8.54 4.13
CA VAL A 191 -13.31 -8.67 2.78
C VAL A 191 -12.66 -9.84 2.06
N GLY A 192 -11.34 -9.94 2.18
CA GLY A 192 -10.51 -10.98 1.60
C GLY A 192 -10.58 -12.32 2.32
N LEU A 193 -11.29 -12.45 3.46
CA LEU A 193 -11.31 -13.69 4.28
C LEU A 193 -11.72 -14.97 3.51
N GLY A 194 -12.40 -14.82 2.37
CA GLY A 194 -12.74 -15.96 1.51
C GLY A 194 -11.59 -16.47 0.63
N ALA A 195 -10.51 -15.70 0.49
CA ALA A 195 -9.39 -15.92 -0.43
C ALA A 195 -8.01 -15.65 0.19
N ASN A 196 -7.95 -15.30 1.48
CA ASN A 196 -6.72 -14.99 2.20
C ASN A 196 -6.38 -16.06 3.23
N ASP A 197 -5.21 -15.94 3.84
CA ASP A 197 -4.59 -17.05 4.59
C ASP A 197 -4.94 -17.03 6.09
N TYR A 198 -5.64 -15.99 6.57
CA TYR A 198 -5.90 -15.78 8.00
C TYR A 198 -6.64 -16.94 8.69
N PHE A 199 -7.50 -17.68 7.98
CA PHE A 199 -8.14 -18.86 8.56
C PHE A 199 -7.17 -20.03 8.75
N GLU A 200 -6.24 -20.22 7.81
CA GLU A 200 -5.23 -21.27 7.90
C GLU A 200 -4.21 -20.96 9.00
N GLU A 201 -3.79 -19.69 9.12
CA GLU A 201 -2.93 -19.21 10.18
C GLU A 201 -3.57 -19.42 11.56
N VAL A 202 -4.85 -19.05 11.72
CA VAL A 202 -5.57 -19.21 13.00
C VAL A 202 -5.84 -20.68 13.34
N ASP A 203 -6.06 -21.53 12.35
CA ASP A 203 -6.15 -22.98 12.55
C ASP A 203 -4.82 -23.57 13.03
N THR A 204 -3.70 -23.05 12.52
CA THR A 204 -2.35 -23.44 12.93
C THR A 204 -2.01 -22.95 14.34
N LEU A 205 -2.36 -21.70 14.68
CA LEU A 205 -2.23 -21.14 16.04
C LEU A 205 -3.04 -21.96 17.06
N GLY A 206 -4.27 -22.33 16.70
CA GLY A 206 -5.20 -23.02 17.59
C GLY A 206 -5.87 -22.13 18.64
N TYR A 207 -5.75 -20.80 18.51
CA TYR A 207 -6.42 -19.81 19.36
C TYR A 207 -6.86 -18.57 18.53
N PRO A 208 -7.79 -17.75 19.03
CA PRO A 208 -8.37 -16.65 18.27
C PRO A 208 -7.39 -15.54 17.89
N MET A 209 -7.65 -14.91 16.74
CA MET A 209 -6.98 -13.71 16.28
C MET A 209 -7.91 -12.50 16.32
N VAL A 210 -7.39 -11.37 16.78
CA VAL A 210 -8.04 -10.05 16.77
C VAL A 210 -7.26 -9.14 15.84
N CYS A 211 -7.81 -8.88 14.65
CA CYS A 211 -7.20 -8.01 13.63
C CYS A 211 -7.81 -6.61 13.71
N ALA A 212 -6.99 -5.61 14.08
CA ALA A 212 -7.40 -4.24 14.32
C ALA A 212 -6.84 -3.27 13.27
N SER A 213 -7.68 -2.86 12.32
CA SER A 213 -7.32 -1.95 11.24
C SER A 213 -8.05 -0.60 11.33
N GLY A 214 -7.36 0.43 10.85
CA GLY A 214 -7.87 1.79 10.77
C GLY A 214 -8.92 1.90 9.69
N VAL A 215 -9.58 3.04 9.59
CA VAL A 215 -10.49 3.30 8.47
C VAL A 215 -10.28 4.69 7.91
N GLY A 216 -10.39 4.81 6.58
CA GLY A 216 -10.28 6.09 5.88
C GLY A 216 -8.88 6.36 5.30
N GLY A 217 -8.73 7.54 4.71
CA GLY A 217 -7.49 7.97 4.04
C GLY A 217 -6.48 8.60 5.00
N TYR A 218 -5.20 8.23 4.85
CA TYR A 218 -4.05 8.76 5.58
C TYR A 218 -2.96 9.15 4.59
N GLY A 219 -3.12 10.32 3.96
CA GLY A 219 -2.26 10.72 2.85
C GLY A 219 -2.51 9.83 1.64
N GLU A 220 -1.54 8.98 1.30
CA GLU A 220 -1.58 8.08 0.15
C GLU A 220 -2.20 6.73 0.48
N ASP A 221 -2.25 6.39 1.76
CA ASP A 221 -2.78 5.12 2.25
C ASP A 221 -4.29 5.20 2.47
N ILE A 222 -5.01 4.13 2.13
CA ILE A 222 -6.42 3.97 2.48
C ILE A 222 -6.54 2.72 3.33
N PHE A 223 -6.98 2.86 4.57
CA PHE A 223 -7.24 1.71 5.42
C PHE A 223 -8.71 1.26 5.26
N PRO A 224 -8.95 -0.04 5.04
CA PRO A 224 -10.27 -0.53 4.68
C PRO A 224 -11.24 -0.59 5.86
N GLY A 225 -10.79 -0.38 7.10
CA GLY A 225 -11.54 -0.81 8.26
C GLY A 225 -11.57 -2.33 8.28
N SER A 226 -12.75 -2.93 8.13
CA SER A 226 -12.88 -4.38 8.01
C SER A 226 -12.10 -5.17 9.07
N SER A 227 -12.04 -4.61 10.28
CA SER A 227 -11.44 -5.27 11.44
C SER A 227 -12.21 -6.53 11.76
N PHE A 228 -11.55 -7.57 12.26
CA PHE A 228 -12.24 -8.82 12.52
C PHE A 228 -11.71 -9.54 13.74
N ILE A 229 -12.54 -10.44 14.26
CA ILE A 229 -12.18 -11.42 15.27
C ILE A 229 -12.57 -12.78 14.71
N ILE A 230 -11.57 -13.64 14.50
CA ILE A 230 -11.77 -15.01 14.04
C ILE A 230 -11.13 -15.98 15.02
N ALA A 231 -11.62 -17.21 14.99
CA ALA A 231 -11.17 -18.32 15.81
C ALA A 231 -11.03 -19.58 14.94
N PRO A 232 -10.33 -20.61 15.45
CA PRO A 232 -10.11 -21.85 14.71
C PRO A 232 -11.42 -22.48 14.22
N HIS A 233 -11.30 -23.36 13.22
CA HIS A 233 -12.36 -24.04 12.51
C HIS A 233 -13.24 -23.09 11.69
N GLN A 234 -12.62 -22.09 11.05
CA GLN A 234 -13.30 -21.07 10.23
C GLN A 234 -14.41 -20.32 11.01
N THR A 235 -14.16 -20.06 12.29
CA THR A 235 -15.13 -19.40 13.16
C THR A 235 -14.97 -17.89 13.07
N VAL A 236 -15.97 -17.20 12.51
CA VAL A 236 -16.02 -15.74 12.51
C VAL A 236 -16.76 -15.27 13.75
N ILE A 237 -16.09 -14.60 14.68
CA ILE A 237 -16.68 -14.09 15.92
C ILE A 237 -17.29 -12.70 15.69
N SER A 238 -16.57 -11.82 15.00
CA SER A 238 -16.99 -10.44 14.73
C SER A 238 -16.31 -9.89 13.47
N ILE A 239 -17.01 -9.03 12.73
CA ILE A 239 -16.49 -8.30 11.58
C ILE A 239 -16.96 -6.85 11.67
N GLY A 240 -16.05 -5.93 11.37
CA GLY A 240 -16.30 -4.51 11.20
C GLY A 240 -16.67 -4.19 9.75
N PRO A 241 -17.49 -3.15 9.54
CA PRO A 241 -17.89 -2.73 8.20
C PRO A 241 -16.69 -2.26 7.38
N PHE A 242 -16.77 -2.40 6.06
CA PHE A 242 -15.80 -1.80 5.14
C PHE A 242 -15.99 -0.28 5.06
N LEU A 243 -14.92 0.49 5.20
CA LEU A 243 -14.87 1.96 5.07
C LEU A 243 -15.82 2.76 6.00
N GLU A 244 -16.24 2.17 7.14
CA GLU A 244 -17.04 2.87 8.15
C GLU A 244 -16.40 2.80 9.55
N GLU A 245 -16.58 3.84 10.38
CA GLU A 245 -16.15 3.77 11.79
C GLU A 245 -17.07 2.84 12.60
N ALA A 246 -16.50 1.94 13.42
CA ALA A 246 -17.27 0.98 14.20
C ALA A 246 -16.56 0.52 15.48
N LEU A 247 -17.34 0.09 16.47
CA LEU A 247 -16.83 -0.64 17.63
C LEU A 247 -17.07 -2.13 17.42
N VAL A 248 -16.08 -2.83 16.86
CA VAL A 248 -16.16 -4.28 16.60
C VAL A 248 -15.91 -5.01 17.91
N THR A 249 -16.79 -5.93 18.30
CA THR A 249 -16.71 -6.57 19.62
C THR A 249 -17.00 -8.06 19.52
N GLY A 250 -16.21 -8.87 20.23
CA GLY A 250 -16.33 -10.32 20.23
C GLY A 250 -15.84 -10.95 21.54
N GLU A 251 -16.30 -12.16 21.82
CA GLU A 251 -15.82 -12.95 22.95
C GLU A 251 -14.89 -14.04 22.45
N THR A 252 -13.62 -14.02 22.85
CA THR A 252 -12.58 -14.91 22.30
C THR A 252 -12.83 -16.39 22.58
N ALA A 253 -13.60 -16.73 23.62
CA ALA A 253 -13.98 -18.11 23.92
C ALA A 253 -15.18 -18.62 23.09
N GLN A 254 -15.73 -17.79 22.20
CA GLN A 254 -16.87 -18.15 21.37
C GLN A 254 -16.46 -19.20 20.32
N THR A 255 -17.23 -20.29 20.26
CA THR A 255 -17.00 -21.40 19.33
C THR A 255 -18.01 -21.46 18.18
N GLU A 256 -19.03 -20.59 18.21
CA GLU A 256 -20.04 -20.52 17.15
C GLU A 256 -19.75 -19.34 16.23
N SER A 257 -19.72 -19.61 14.92
CA SER A 257 -19.53 -18.58 13.90
C SER A 257 -20.76 -17.67 13.77
N LEU A 258 -20.53 -16.44 13.33
CA LEU A 258 -21.59 -15.51 12.97
C LEU A 258 -22.49 -16.10 11.86
N PRO A 259 -23.81 -15.86 11.93
CA PRO A 259 -24.70 -16.16 10.81
C PRO A 259 -24.25 -15.48 9.52
N SER A 260 -24.37 -16.17 8.38
CA SER A 260 -23.88 -15.68 7.08
C SER A 260 -24.43 -14.32 6.62
N HIS A 261 -25.63 -13.94 7.06
CA HIS A 261 -26.20 -12.62 6.74
C HIS A 261 -25.50 -11.45 7.45
N LEU A 262 -24.66 -11.73 8.46
CA LEU A 262 -23.82 -10.76 9.17
C LEU A 262 -22.37 -10.77 8.65
N THR A 263 -22.07 -11.59 7.64
CA THR A 263 -20.74 -11.74 7.04
C THR A 263 -20.79 -11.55 5.53
N TRP A 264 -21.77 -10.79 5.01
CA TRP A 264 -22.00 -10.60 3.58
C TRP A 264 -20.86 -9.84 2.88
N GLU A 265 -20.03 -9.15 3.66
CA GLU A 265 -18.81 -8.47 3.19
C GLU A 265 -17.68 -9.47 2.89
N ILE A 266 -17.68 -10.66 3.50
CA ILE A 266 -16.67 -11.69 3.20
C ILE A 266 -16.86 -12.19 1.77
N GLY A 267 -15.81 -12.06 0.95
CA GLY A 267 -15.83 -12.47 -0.44
C GLY A 267 -16.74 -11.60 -1.31
N ALA A 268 -17.04 -10.36 -0.87
CA ALA A 268 -17.68 -9.38 -1.73
C ALA A 268 -16.77 -9.07 -2.94
N PRO A 269 -17.35 -8.71 -4.11
CA PRO A 269 -16.56 -8.39 -5.29
C PRO A 269 -15.61 -7.21 -5.01
N VAL A 270 -14.34 -7.34 -5.40
CA VAL A 270 -13.29 -6.38 -5.05
C VAL A 270 -13.44 -5.06 -5.83
N GLU A 271 -13.91 -5.10 -7.08
CA GLU A 271 -13.97 -3.90 -7.93
C GLU A 271 -14.94 -2.81 -7.40
N PRO A 272 -16.15 -3.13 -6.92
CA PRO A 272 -16.97 -2.17 -6.17
C PRO A 272 -16.26 -1.55 -4.98
N MET A 273 -15.50 -2.36 -4.26
CA MET A 273 -14.84 -1.96 -3.01
C MET A 273 -13.63 -1.07 -3.28
N LEU A 274 -12.90 -1.32 -4.37
CA LEU A 274 -11.88 -0.42 -4.89
C LEU A 274 -12.48 0.97 -5.23
N TYR A 275 -13.67 1.02 -5.84
CA TYR A 275 -14.34 2.30 -6.11
C TYR A 275 -14.67 3.04 -4.81
N ASP A 276 -15.27 2.35 -3.83
CA ASP A 276 -15.63 2.94 -2.55
C ASP A 276 -14.38 3.40 -1.77
N ALA A 277 -13.27 2.67 -1.87
CA ALA A 277 -11.98 3.06 -1.30
C ALA A 277 -11.48 4.36 -1.93
N LEU A 278 -11.49 4.47 -3.26
CA LEU A 278 -11.13 5.70 -3.97
C LEU A 278 -12.03 6.89 -3.61
N VAL A 279 -13.35 6.66 -3.44
CA VAL A 279 -14.29 7.70 -3.00
C VAL A 279 -13.92 8.17 -1.59
N THR A 280 -13.69 7.23 -0.67
CA THR A 280 -13.34 7.53 0.73
C THR A 280 -12.00 8.24 0.83
N GLY A 281 -10.96 7.71 0.19
CA GLY A 281 -9.64 8.33 0.13
C GLY A 281 -9.68 9.73 -0.48
N THR A 282 -10.43 9.94 -1.56
CA THR A 282 -10.58 11.27 -2.19
C THR A 282 -11.30 12.24 -1.26
N THR A 283 -12.35 11.77 -0.57
CA THR A 283 -13.12 12.58 0.39
C THR A 283 -12.24 13.04 1.56
N ASP A 284 -11.49 12.11 2.14
CA ASP A 284 -10.60 12.38 3.27
C ASP A 284 -9.44 13.28 2.86
N LEU A 285 -8.80 13.02 1.72
CA LEU A 285 -7.72 13.85 1.19
C LEU A 285 -8.18 15.31 1.02
N VAL A 286 -9.31 15.54 0.35
CA VAL A 286 -9.84 16.89 0.11
C VAL A 286 -10.07 17.61 1.44
N ARG A 287 -10.72 16.94 2.41
CA ARG A 287 -11.01 17.50 3.73
C ARG A 287 -9.73 17.78 4.54
N GLN A 288 -8.81 16.82 4.59
CA GLN A 288 -7.58 16.92 5.38
C GLN A 288 -6.64 18.00 4.85
N GLN A 289 -6.64 18.23 3.54
CA GLN A 289 -5.91 19.33 2.91
C GLN A 289 -6.65 20.69 3.03
N GLY A 290 -7.81 20.74 3.69
CA GLY A 290 -8.56 21.97 3.94
C GLY A 290 -9.38 22.49 2.76
N PHE A 291 -9.58 21.67 1.73
CA PHE A 291 -10.40 22.03 0.56
C PHE A 291 -11.86 21.61 0.76
N GLU A 292 -12.77 22.34 0.14
CA GLU A 292 -14.18 21.97 0.02
C GLU A 292 -14.57 21.60 -1.42
N THR A 293 -13.74 21.98 -2.39
CA THR A 293 -14.04 21.85 -3.82
C THR A 293 -12.89 21.23 -4.60
N VAL A 294 -13.23 20.58 -5.72
CA VAL A 294 -12.26 19.99 -6.65
C VAL A 294 -12.45 20.53 -8.06
N ALA A 295 -11.34 20.66 -8.79
CA ALA A 295 -11.32 21.04 -10.19
C ALA A 295 -10.84 19.85 -11.04
N VAL A 296 -11.60 19.52 -12.08
CA VAL A 296 -11.33 18.38 -12.98
C VAL A 296 -11.31 18.83 -14.43
N ARG A 297 -10.41 18.27 -15.23
CA ARG A 297 -10.44 18.39 -16.70
C ARG A 297 -11.24 17.23 -17.28
N VAL A 298 -12.18 17.54 -18.16
CA VAL A 298 -13.05 16.55 -18.82
C VAL A 298 -12.87 16.63 -20.33
N ASP A 299 -12.03 15.75 -20.88
CA ASP A 299 -11.67 15.72 -22.30
C ASP A 299 -12.43 14.65 -23.10
N GLY A 300 -13.29 13.88 -22.45
CA GLY A 300 -14.14 12.87 -23.08
C GLY A 300 -13.48 11.50 -23.22
N SER A 301 -12.24 11.34 -22.75
CA SER A 301 -11.65 10.02 -22.46
C SER A 301 -12.44 9.31 -21.37
N LEU A 302 -12.43 7.97 -21.37
CA LEU A 302 -13.13 7.21 -20.33
C LEU A 302 -12.61 7.55 -18.93
N ALA A 303 -11.30 7.69 -18.75
CA ALA A 303 -10.69 8.06 -17.46
C ALA A 303 -11.19 9.43 -16.97
N SER A 304 -11.29 10.45 -17.83
CA SER A 304 -11.82 11.76 -17.42
C SER A 304 -13.32 11.72 -17.06
N LEU A 305 -14.10 10.85 -17.71
CA LEU A 305 -15.52 10.65 -17.41
C LEU A 305 -15.70 9.89 -16.09
N LEU A 306 -14.85 8.90 -15.81
CA LEU A 306 -14.82 8.22 -14.52
C LEU A 306 -14.38 9.18 -13.41
N LEU A 307 -13.37 10.01 -13.66
CA LEU A 307 -12.86 10.98 -12.68
C LEU A 307 -13.94 11.96 -12.22
N VAL A 308 -14.76 12.48 -13.13
CA VAL A 308 -15.86 13.38 -12.74
C VAL A 308 -16.96 12.65 -11.95
N CYS A 309 -17.21 11.36 -12.23
CA CYS A 309 -18.09 10.53 -11.40
C CYS A 309 -17.52 10.37 -9.98
N LEU A 310 -16.24 10.00 -9.87
CA LEU A 310 -15.54 9.85 -8.59
C LEU A 310 -15.57 11.15 -7.78
N ALA A 311 -15.26 12.28 -8.42
CA ALA A 311 -15.29 13.60 -7.80
C ALA A 311 -16.69 13.94 -7.26
N VAL A 312 -17.74 13.64 -8.02
CA VAL A 312 -19.13 13.89 -7.61
C VAL A 312 -19.52 13.02 -6.43
N ASP A 313 -19.12 11.75 -6.42
CA ASP A 313 -19.45 10.83 -5.34
C ASP A 313 -18.67 11.16 -4.05
N ALA A 314 -17.42 11.66 -4.17
CA ALA A 314 -16.59 12.04 -3.04
C ALA A 314 -17.00 13.38 -2.40
N VAL A 315 -17.12 14.47 -3.19
CA VAL A 315 -17.34 15.82 -2.64
C VAL A 315 -18.74 16.38 -2.90
N GLY A 316 -19.57 15.67 -3.67
CA GLY A 316 -20.88 16.13 -4.10
C GLY A 316 -20.82 17.05 -5.33
N PRO A 317 -21.87 17.08 -6.16
CA PRO A 317 -21.83 17.73 -7.47
C PRO A 317 -21.67 19.26 -7.43
N LEU A 318 -22.09 19.90 -6.33
CA LEU A 318 -21.95 21.35 -6.15
C LEU A 318 -20.50 21.78 -5.88
N ASN A 319 -19.66 20.84 -5.46
CA ASN A 319 -18.27 21.07 -5.10
C ASN A 319 -17.30 20.66 -6.22
N VAL A 320 -17.81 20.27 -7.39
CA VAL A 320 -17.01 19.88 -8.57
C VAL A 320 -17.04 21.00 -9.61
N ARG A 321 -15.86 21.49 -9.98
CA ARG A 321 -15.63 22.45 -11.07
C ARG A 321 -15.03 21.74 -12.27
N ALA A 322 -15.82 21.57 -13.32
CA ALA A 322 -15.40 20.86 -14.52
C ALA A 322 -14.93 21.83 -15.61
N LEU A 323 -13.69 21.66 -16.05
CA LEU A 323 -13.20 22.24 -17.30
C LEU A 323 -13.50 21.27 -18.44
N VAL A 324 -14.55 21.54 -19.22
CA VAL A 324 -14.96 20.69 -20.33
C VAL A 324 -14.15 21.04 -21.57
N CYS A 325 -13.34 20.09 -22.02
CA CYS A 325 -12.41 20.21 -23.13
C CYS A 325 -12.92 19.56 -24.43
N SER A 326 -14.03 18.83 -24.36
CA SER A 326 -14.64 18.12 -25.49
C SER A 326 -15.99 18.71 -25.88
N ASP A 327 -16.22 18.84 -27.18
CA ASP A 327 -17.50 19.29 -27.73
C ASP A 327 -18.51 18.16 -27.97
N ASP A 328 -18.08 16.93 -27.71
CA ASP A 328 -18.81 15.68 -27.83
C ASP A 328 -20.16 15.68 -27.05
N PRO A 329 -21.28 15.27 -27.68
CA PRO A 329 -22.59 15.21 -27.04
C PRO A 329 -22.65 14.30 -25.81
N GLU A 330 -21.96 13.16 -25.84
CA GLU A 330 -21.93 12.17 -24.77
C GLU A 330 -21.29 12.74 -23.50
N THR A 331 -20.14 13.42 -23.64
CA THR A 331 -19.44 14.13 -22.56
C THR A 331 -20.34 15.21 -21.97
N LYS A 332 -20.99 16.02 -22.81
CA LYS A 332 -21.96 17.04 -22.36
C LYS A 332 -23.14 16.42 -21.61
N SER A 333 -23.61 15.24 -22.01
CA SER A 333 -24.66 14.51 -21.32
C SER A 333 -24.22 14.05 -19.94
N VAL A 334 -23.02 13.50 -19.78
CA VAL A 334 -22.46 13.09 -18.47
C VAL A 334 -22.44 14.29 -17.52
N ILE A 335 -21.84 15.40 -17.95
CA ILE A 335 -21.75 16.65 -17.17
C ILE A 335 -23.12 17.18 -16.75
N THR A 336 -24.08 17.16 -17.67
CA THR A 336 -25.47 17.59 -17.39
C THR A 336 -26.16 16.67 -16.38
N ASN A 337 -25.98 15.36 -16.53
CA ASN A 337 -26.61 14.36 -15.66
C ASN A 337 -26.04 14.40 -14.23
N LEU A 338 -24.73 14.66 -14.10
CA LEU A 338 -24.06 14.83 -12.82
C LEU A 338 -24.31 16.20 -12.18
N ARG A 339 -24.80 17.19 -12.94
CA ARG A 339 -25.12 18.55 -12.46
C ARG A 339 -23.91 19.29 -11.88
N VAL A 340 -22.73 19.06 -12.45
CA VAL A 340 -21.49 19.75 -12.06
C VAL A 340 -21.42 21.15 -12.65
N ASP A 341 -20.74 22.07 -11.96
CA ASP A 341 -20.49 23.41 -12.50
C ASP A 341 -19.39 23.33 -13.57
N ALA A 342 -19.78 23.57 -14.82
CA ALA A 342 -18.94 23.33 -15.98
C ALA A 342 -18.60 24.62 -16.72
N ARG A 343 -17.32 24.78 -17.08
CA ARG A 343 -16.84 25.82 -17.99
C ARG A 343 -16.28 25.19 -19.26
N THR A 344 -16.56 25.82 -20.39
CA THR A 344 -16.07 25.41 -21.72
C THR A 344 -15.39 26.60 -22.39
N PRO A 345 -14.13 26.91 -22.04
CA PRO A 345 -13.39 28.02 -22.65
C PRO A 345 -13.13 27.79 -24.14
N ASP A 346 -12.91 28.88 -24.88
CA ASP A 346 -12.30 28.77 -26.21
C ASP A 346 -10.78 28.56 -26.02
N PHE A 347 -10.33 27.32 -26.20
CA PHE A 347 -8.91 26.94 -26.08
C PHE A 347 -8.05 27.45 -27.24
N ARG A 348 -8.62 28.16 -28.22
CA ARG A 348 -7.84 28.82 -29.27
C ARG A 348 -6.90 29.84 -28.64
N LEU A 349 -5.61 29.51 -28.66
CA LEU A 349 -4.55 30.45 -28.35
C LEU A 349 -4.70 31.70 -29.25
N PRO A 350 -4.81 32.92 -28.69
CA PRO A 350 -4.80 34.17 -29.46
C PRO A 350 -3.39 34.49 -30.00
N ILE A 351 -2.64 33.46 -30.38
CA ILE A 351 -1.34 33.59 -31.04
C ILE A 351 -1.63 33.67 -32.54
N PRO A 352 -1.42 34.82 -33.19
CA PRO A 352 -1.74 35.00 -34.59
C PRO A 352 -0.81 34.14 -35.44
N GLN A 353 -1.28 32.96 -35.89
CA GLN A 353 -0.56 31.98 -36.71
C GLN A 353 0.84 31.65 -36.15
N PRO A 354 1.08 30.46 -35.58
CA PRO A 354 2.44 30.13 -35.17
C PRO A 354 3.33 30.32 -36.39
N HIS A 355 4.24 31.30 -36.33
CA HIS A 355 5.41 31.28 -37.20
C HIS A 355 6.01 29.86 -37.11
N ALA A 356 6.74 29.41 -38.14
CA ALA A 356 7.16 28.03 -38.42
C ALA A 356 7.78 27.15 -37.28
N TRP A 357 7.87 27.64 -36.04
CA TRP A 357 8.42 27.00 -34.85
C TRP A 357 7.44 26.17 -34.01
N ALA A 358 6.12 26.41 -34.04
CA ALA A 358 5.15 25.64 -33.24
C ALA A 358 4.12 24.89 -34.11
N ARG A 359 4.01 23.57 -33.92
CA ARG A 359 2.93 22.75 -34.49
C ARG A 359 1.80 22.69 -33.47
N TYR A 360 0.56 22.81 -33.92
CA TYR A 360 -0.60 22.48 -33.08
C TYR A 360 -0.68 20.96 -32.97
N THR A 361 -0.16 20.42 -31.87
CA THR A 361 -0.22 19.00 -31.52
C THR A 361 -1.19 18.79 -30.36
N ASP A 362 -1.58 17.54 -30.11
CA ASP A 362 -2.48 17.20 -29.01
C ASP A 362 -1.82 17.50 -27.64
N GLU A 363 -0.50 17.34 -27.53
CA GLU A 363 0.25 17.67 -26.31
C GLU A 363 0.24 19.17 -26.01
N LEU A 364 0.38 20.01 -27.05
CA LEU A 364 0.26 21.46 -26.89
C LEU A 364 -1.16 21.84 -26.46
N LEU A 365 -2.18 21.23 -27.06
CA LEU A 365 -3.57 21.49 -26.70
C LEU A 365 -3.84 21.09 -25.24
N GLN A 366 -3.40 19.92 -24.83
CA GLN A 366 -3.46 19.46 -23.44
C GLN A 366 -2.79 20.45 -22.49
N SER A 367 -1.57 20.90 -22.80
CA SER A 367 -0.85 21.87 -21.96
C SER A 367 -1.62 23.18 -21.79
N VAL A 368 -2.31 23.66 -22.84
CA VAL A 368 -3.17 24.84 -22.77
C VAL A 368 -4.37 24.59 -21.89
N GLN A 369 -5.04 23.45 -22.05
CA GLN A 369 -6.18 23.06 -21.21
C GLN A 369 -5.80 22.95 -19.73
N GLU A 370 -4.65 22.35 -19.43
CA GLU A 370 -4.11 22.24 -18.08
C GLU A 370 -3.80 23.62 -17.46
N ALA A 371 -3.34 24.59 -18.25
CA ALA A 371 -3.18 25.97 -17.78
C ALA A 371 -4.53 26.62 -17.41
N PHE A 372 -5.58 26.39 -18.19
CA PHE A 372 -6.94 26.84 -17.84
C PHE A 372 -7.49 26.10 -16.61
N LEU A 373 -7.16 24.82 -16.44
CA LEU A 373 -7.56 24.04 -15.26
C LEU A 373 -6.95 24.65 -13.99
N ALA A 374 -5.67 25.01 -14.03
CA ALA A 374 -5.00 25.67 -12.93
C ALA A 374 -5.60 27.06 -12.60
N GLU A 375 -6.05 27.81 -13.61
CA GLU A 375 -6.78 29.07 -13.37
C GLU A 375 -8.16 28.81 -12.75
N LEU A 376 -8.90 27.82 -13.24
CA LEU A 376 -10.18 27.43 -12.67
C LEU A 376 -10.04 27.03 -11.21
N ALA A 377 -9.02 26.22 -10.89
CA ALA A 377 -8.74 25.79 -9.52
C ALA A 377 -8.38 26.96 -8.61
N ARG A 378 -7.54 27.89 -9.07
CA ARG A 378 -7.16 29.09 -8.31
C ARG A 378 -8.34 30.01 -8.03
N GLU A 379 -9.22 30.20 -9.01
CA GLU A 379 -10.40 31.07 -8.85
C GLU A 379 -11.38 30.54 -7.81
N ASN A 380 -11.46 29.21 -7.66
CA ASN A 380 -12.44 28.53 -6.82
C ASN A 380 -11.86 27.93 -5.54
N ASP A 381 -10.57 28.13 -5.28
CA ASP A 381 -9.83 27.50 -4.16
C ASP A 381 -10.08 25.98 -4.14
N SER A 382 -9.76 25.33 -5.27
CA SER A 382 -10.03 23.90 -5.49
C SER A 382 -8.75 23.08 -5.57
N LEU A 383 -8.81 21.85 -5.08
CA LEU A 383 -7.81 20.81 -5.34
C LEU A 383 -8.00 20.26 -6.76
N ILE A 384 -6.91 20.10 -7.52
CA ILE A 384 -6.98 19.55 -8.88
C ILE A 384 -6.95 18.04 -8.83
N LEU A 385 -7.93 17.38 -9.47
CA LEU A 385 -7.88 15.95 -9.72
C LEU A 385 -7.46 15.67 -11.17
N LEU A 386 -6.53 14.75 -11.34
CA LEU A 386 -6.01 14.29 -12.63
C LEU A 386 -6.55 12.89 -12.96
N ALA A 387 -6.80 12.64 -14.24
CA ALA A 387 -7.33 11.36 -14.74
C ALA A 387 -6.21 10.39 -15.13
N ASP A 388 -4.97 10.66 -14.73
CA ASP A 388 -3.81 9.87 -15.09
C ASP A 388 -3.88 8.47 -14.45
N ASP A 389 -3.68 7.45 -15.27
CA ASP A 389 -3.57 6.03 -14.87
C ASP A 389 -2.11 5.57 -14.86
N LYS A 390 -1.83 4.47 -14.18
CA LYS A 390 -0.47 3.90 -14.02
C LYS A 390 0.17 3.56 -15.36
N THR A 391 -0.58 3.05 -16.34
CA THR A 391 -0.08 2.76 -17.70
C THR A 391 0.36 4.04 -18.41
N SER A 392 -0.47 5.08 -18.39
CA SER A 392 -0.17 6.38 -18.99
C SER A 392 1.05 7.04 -18.34
N LEU A 393 1.15 6.96 -17.01
CA LEU A 393 2.30 7.47 -16.26
C LEU A 393 3.58 6.67 -16.54
N ALA A 394 3.49 5.34 -16.61
CA ALA A 394 4.60 4.45 -16.94
C ALA A 394 5.20 4.75 -18.32
N LEU A 395 4.37 5.19 -19.27
CA LEU A 395 4.79 5.58 -20.62
C LEU A 395 5.15 7.06 -20.76
N GLY A 396 5.15 7.83 -19.66
CA GLY A 396 5.44 9.27 -19.68
C GLY A 396 4.41 10.11 -20.44
N LYS A 397 3.17 9.62 -20.54
CA LYS A 397 2.03 10.26 -21.24
C LYS A 397 1.02 10.95 -20.30
N GLY A 398 1.30 10.98 -19.00
CA GLY A 398 0.44 11.64 -18.02
C GLY A 398 0.47 13.18 -18.12
N SER A 399 -0.29 13.83 -17.24
CA SER A 399 -0.36 15.28 -17.17
C SER A 399 1.00 15.95 -16.99
N THR A 400 1.21 17.04 -17.71
CA THR A 400 2.41 17.89 -17.56
C THR A 400 2.20 19.01 -16.55
N LEU A 401 0.99 19.10 -15.98
CA LEU A 401 0.61 20.15 -15.06
C LEU A 401 1.50 20.15 -13.83
N ARG A 402 1.99 21.34 -13.47
CA ARG A 402 2.68 21.59 -12.20
C ARG A 402 1.84 22.57 -11.42
N TYR A 403 1.17 22.06 -10.39
CA TYR A 403 0.31 22.82 -9.49
C TYR A 403 0.49 22.32 -8.05
N PRO A 404 0.49 23.19 -7.02
CA PRO A 404 0.79 22.77 -5.65
C PRO A 404 -0.22 21.78 -5.05
N TYR A 405 -1.49 21.86 -5.48
CA TYR A 405 -2.59 21.07 -4.93
C TYR A 405 -3.21 20.22 -6.05
N LEU A 406 -2.51 19.14 -6.41
CA LEU A 406 -2.98 18.18 -7.40
C LEU A 406 -2.92 16.76 -6.85
N TRP A 407 -3.81 15.89 -7.34
CA TRP A 407 -3.86 14.47 -7.01
C TRP A 407 -4.33 13.65 -8.20
N ALA A 408 -3.78 12.46 -8.39
CA ALA A 408 -4.22 11.52 -9.43
C ALA A 408 -4.82 10.26 -8.77
N PRO A 409 -6.15 10.19 -8.55
CA PRO A 409 -6.77 9.05 -7.86
C PRO A 409 -6.52 7.69 -8.51
N PHE A 410 -6.32 7.66 -9.84
CA PHE A 410 -6.07 6.42 -10.60
C PHE A 410 -4.59 6.17 -10.88
N GLY A 411 -3.68 7.00 -10.33
CA GLY A 411 -2.28 7.00 -10.70
C GLY A 411 -1.54 5.69 -10.39
N ASP A 412 -2.11 4.87 -9.51
CA ASP A 412 -1.62 3.54 -9.17
C ASP A 412 -2.49 2.38 -9.67
N LEU A 413 -3.42 2.67 -10.61
CA LEU A 413 -4.21 1.66 -11.30
C LEU A 413 -3.84 1.60 -12.79
N PHE A 414 -3.63 0.41 -13.32
CA PHE A 414 -3.43 0.21 -14.76
C PHE A 414 -4.68 0.59 -15.56
N MET A 415 -4.49 0.98 -16.83
CA MET A 415 -5.59 1.42 -17.69
C MET A 415 -6.69 0.36 -17.83
N ASN A 416 -6.31 -0.92 -17.87
CA ASN A 416 -7.23 -2.04 -17.87
C ASN A 416 -8.18 -2.05 -16.65
N GLU A 417 -7.63 -1.79 -15.46
CA GLU A 417 -8.35 -1.72 -14.19
C GLU A 417 -9.25 -0.48 -14.13
N VAL A 418 -8.78 0.67 -14.62
CA VAL A 418 -9.59 1.88 -14.76
C VAL A 418 -10.81 1.64 -15.66
N LEU A 419 -10.66 0.82 -16.71
CA LEU A 419 -11.80 0.43 -17.54
C LEU A 419 -12.81 -0.43 -16.78
N ASN A 420 -12.35 -1.44 -16.02
CA ASN A 420 -13.20 -2.29 -15.20
C ASN A 420 -13.93 -1.45 -14.15
N LEU A 421 -13.21 -0.56 -13.49
CA LEU A 421 -13.73 0.37 -12.50
C LEU A 421 -14.83 1.27 -13.08
N ALA A 422 -14.63 1.77 -14.30
CA ALA A 422 -15.66 2.56 -15.00
C ALA A 422 -16.92 1.74 -15.27
N GLN A 423 -16.80 0.46 -15.60
CA GLN A 423 -17.94 -0.42 -15.86
C GLN A 423 -18.70 -0.66 -14.56
N THR A 424 -17.99 -1.09 -13.52
CA THR A 424 -18.50 -1.31 -12.17
C THR A 424 -19.25 -0.10 -11.64
N ARG A 425 -18.66 1.09 -11.73
CA ARG A 425 -19.32 2.32 -11.31
C ARG A 425 -20.59 2.62 -12.11
N ASN A 426 -20.61 2.31 -13.40
CA ASN A 426 -21.76 2.57 -14.26
C ASN A 426 -22.88 1.54 -14.09
N GLU A 427 -22.58 0.34 -13.57
CA GLU A 427 -23.58 -0.65 -13.14
C GLU A 427 -24.32 -0.18 -11.88
N MET A 428 -23.62 0.47 -10.94
CA MET A 428 -24.23 1.04 -9.73
C MET A 428 -25.16 2.22 -10.04
N SER A 429 -24.67 3.17 -10.84
CA SER A 429 -25.42 4.37 -11.22
C SER A 429 -25.08 4.79 -12.66
N PRO A 430 -25.94 4.45 -13.64
CA PRO A 430 -25.62 4.57 -15.05
C PRO A 430 -25.65 6.03 -15.50
N VAL A 431 -24.48 6.62 -15.66
CA VAL A 431 -24.26 8.00 -16.08
C VAL A 431 -23.42 8.08 -17.35
N ILE A 432 -22.43 7.19 -17.49
CA ILE A 432 -21.52 7.14 -18.64
C ILE A 432 -22.21 6.38 -19.78
N PRO A 433 -22.39 7.00 -20.97
CA PRO A 433 -22.97 6.32 -22.12
C PRO A 433 -22.14 5.11 -22.57
N GLN A 434 -22.81 4.04 -23.00
CA GLN A 434 -22.13 2.81 -23.45
C GLN A 434 -21.11 3.03 -24.57
N ALA A 435 -21.33 4.00 -25.45
CA ALA A 435 -20.39 4.36 -26.52
C ALA A 435 -19.05 4.94 -26.01
N CYS A 436 -18.98 5.40 -24.75
CA CYS A 436 -17.77 5.95 -24.15
C CYS A 436 -16.79 4.88 -23.65
N PHE A 437 -17.24 3.64 -23.43
CA PHE A 437 -16.38 2.55 -22.94
C PHE A 437 -15.33 2.07 -23.95
N GLY A 438 -15.45 2.47 -25.22
CA GLY A 438 -14.39 2.27 -26.22
C GLY A 438 -13.38 3.42 -26.30
N ARG A 439 -13.49 4.45 -25.45
CA ARG A 439 -12.66 5.67 -25.49
C ARG A 439 -11.48 5.60 -24.51
N TYR A 440 -10.74 4.49 -24.56
CA TYR A 440 -9.48 4.30 -23.85
C TYR A 440 -8.31 4.34 -24.83
N GLY A 441 -7.17 4.87 -24.40
CA GLY A 441 -6.00 5.08 -25.24
C GLY A 441 -5.06 3.88 -25.23
N CYS A 442 -5.44 2.78 -25.90
CA CYS A 442 -4.60 1.58 -25.98
C CYS A 442 -3.22 1.91 -26.61
N PRO A 443 -2.09 1.67 -25.91
CA PRO A 443 -0.76 1.90 -26.45
C PRO A 443 -0.52 1.07 -27.72
N TRP A 444 0.33 1.56 -28.62
CA TRP A 444 0.68 0.85 -29.86
C TRP A 444 2.19 0.66 -29.96
N LEU A 445 2.61 -0.54 -30.40
CA LEU A 445 3.97 -0.86 -30.78
C LEU A 445 4.02 -1.85 -31.97
N ASP A 446 5.18 -2.01 -32.58
CA ASP A 446 5.38 -3.02 -33.61
C ASP A 446 5.19 -4.43 -33.02
N GLY A 447 4.38 -5.27 -33.67
CA GLY A 447 4.06 -6.63 -33.19
C GLY A 447 2.93 -6.69 -32.17
N PHE A 448 2.32 -5.55 -31.82
CA PHE A 448 1.22 -5.47 -30.84
C PHE A 448 0.04 -6.40 -31.14
N GLU A 449 -0.17 -6.76 -32.41
CA GLU A 449 -1.20 -7.72 -32.81
C GLU A 449 -1.01 -9.12 -32.21
N SER A 450 0.20 -9.48 -31.76
CA SER A 450 0.47 -10.76 -31.10
C SER A 450 -0.05 -10.83 -29.66
N LEU A 451 -0.32 -9.69 -29.02
CA LEU A 451 -0.82 -9.64 -27.64
C LEU A 451 -2.31 -10.00 -27.52
N GLY A 452 -3.06 -10.05 -28.62
CA GLY A 452 -4.48 -10.37 -28.53
C GLY A 452 -5.26 -10.13 -29.82
N ALA A 453 -6.45 -10.71 -29.89
CA ALA A 453 -7.32 -10.62 -31.06
C ALA A 453 -8.00 -9.25 -31.19
N ASN A 454 -8.20 -8.56 -30.08
CA ASN A 454 -8.85 -7.25 -30.01
C ASN A 454 -8.10 -6.28 -29.08
N ASP A 455 -8.46 -5.00 -29.11
CA ASP A 455 -7.75 -3.95 -28.37
C ASP A 455 -7.87 -4.09 -26.85
N ARG A 456 -8.90 -4.80 -26.34
CA ARG A 456 -9.08 -5.07 -24.92
C ARG A 456 -8.09 -6.12 -24.43
N GLU A 457 -8.04 -7.26 -25.10
CA GLU A 457 -7.08 -8.35 -24.80
C GLU A 457 -5.64 -7.85 -24.90
N ARG A 458 -5.33 -7.03 -25.92
CA ARG A 458 -3.98 -6.46 -26.06
C ARG A 458 -3.63 -5.50 -24.95
N LEU A 459 -4.59 -4.70 -24.47
CA LEU A 459 -4.38 -3.82 -23.33
C LEU A 459 -4.13 -4.62 -22.05
N GLU A 460 -4.93 -5.65 -21.79
CA GLU A 460 -4.77 -6.54 -20.65
C GLU A 460 -3.35 -7.13 -20.62
N GLN A 461 -2.89 -7.68 -21.73
CA GLN A 461 -1.53 -8.25 -21.82
C GLN A 461 -0.42 -7.18 -21.73
N PHE A 462 -0.65 -5.98 -22.29
CA PHE A 462 0.30 -4.88 -22.16
C PHE A 462 0.48 -4.44 -20.70
N ASP A 463 -0.64 -4.27 -19.98
CA ASP A 463 -0.63 -3.91 -18.57
C ASP A 463 -0.05 -5.05 -17.72
N SER A 464 -0.27 -6.33 -18.07
CA SER A 464 0.39 -7.47 -17.40
C SER A 464 1.92 -7.43 -17.51
N ILE A 465 2.48 -7.01 -18.67
CA ILE A 465 3.94 -6.83 -18.80
C ILE A 465 4.45 -5.74 -17.87
N LEU A 466 3.72 -4.62 -17.77
CA LEU A 466 4.08 -3.54 -16.85
C LEU A 466 3.96 -3.98 -15.39
N LEU A 467 2.89 -4.68 -15.02
CA LEU A 467 2.69 -5.24 -13.67
C LEU A 467 3.86 -6.14 -13.28
N MET A 468 4.20 -7.12 -14.12
CA MET A 468 5.31 -8.04 -13.84
C MET A 468 6.64 -7.31 -13.66
N ARG A 469 6.89 -6.25 -14.45
CA ARG A 469 8.14 -5.49 -14.33
C ARG A 469 8.14 -4.51 -13.14
N VAL A 470 7.07 -3.75 -12.97
CA VAL A 470 6.98 -2.61 -12.05
C VAL A 470 6.68 -3.09 -10.63
N GLU A 471 5.70 -3.97 -10.48
CA GLU A 471 5.21 -4.45 -9.18
C GLU A 471 5.97 -5.69 -8.73
N LEU A 472 6.03 -6.72 -9.58
CA LEU A 472 6.66 -8.00 -9.21
C LEU A 472 8.19 -8.00 -9.37
N GLY A 473 8.77 -6.97 -9.98
CA GLY A 473 10.23 -6.84 -10.16
C GLY A 473 10.86 -7.90 -11.07
N MET A 474 10.06 -8.59 -11.89
CA MET A 474 10.52 -9.66 -12.77
C MET A 474 11.50 -9.17 -13.82
N ASP A 475 12.43 -10.04 -14.19
CA ASP A 475 13.40 -9.79 -15.25
C ASP A 475 12.83 -10.04 -16.66
N PHE A 476 13.57 -9.63 -17.69
CA PHE A 476 13.11 -9.78 -19.08
C PHE A 476 12.91 -11.24 -19.49
N GLU A 477 13.72 -12.17 -18.98
CA GLU A 477 13.66 -13.58 -19.32
C GLU A 477 12.43 -14.24 -18.68
N GLU A 478 12.19 -13.95 -17.41
CA GLU A 478 11.00 -14.35 -16.66
C GLU A 478 9.73 -13.85 -17.36
N ILE A 479 9.63 -12.55 -17.64
CA ILE A 479 8.46 -11.99 -18.32
C ILE A 479 8.28 -12.63 -19.70
N SER A 480 9.36 -12.76 -20.48
CA SER A 480 9.29 -13.34 -21.83
C SER A 480 8.81 -14.80 -21.84
N SER A 481 8.94 -15.53 -20.74
CA SER A 481 8.45 -16.91 -20.64
C SER A 481 6.92 -17.02 -20.74
N TYR A 482 6.19 -15.95 -20.41
CA TYR A 482 4.73 -15.88 -20.44
C TYR A 482 4.15 -15.45 -21.80
N PHE A 483 4.97 -14.99 -22.75
CA PHE A 483 4.51 -14.46 -24.04
C PHE A 483 5.10 -15.18 -25.24
N GLU A 484 4.32 -15.30 -26.31
CA GLU A 484 4.76 -15.95 -27.56
C GLU A 484 5.86 -15.17 -28.29
N ASP A 485 5.81 -13.82 -28.24
CA ASP A 485 6.75 -12.94 -28.92
C ASP A 485 7.55 -12.08 -27.93
N PRO A 486 8.79 -12.48 -27.59
CA PRO A 486 9.68 -11.70 -26.72
C PRO A 486 10.03 -10.31 -27.25
N SER A 487 9.89 -10.05 -28.55
CA SER A 487 10.18 -8.73 -29.11
C SER A 487 9.17 -7.67 -28.67
N VAL A 488 7.92 -8.07 -28.44
CA VAL A 488 6.87 -7.22 -27.92
C VAL A 488 7.14 -6.88 -26.46
N VAL A 489 7.51 -7.87 -25.64
CA VAL A 489 7.95 -7.66 -24.24
C VAL A 489 9.09 -6.64 -24.20
N ARG A 490 10.12 -6.80 -25.04
CA ARG A 490 11.22 -5.83 -25.11
C ARG A 490 10.73 -4.45 -25.50
N GLY A 491 9.81 -4.35 -26.46
CA GLY A 491 9.22 -3.08 -26.89
C GLY A 491 8.47 -2.36 -25.78
N VAL A 492 7.70 -3.08 -24.94
CA VAL A 492 7.02 -2.47 -23.77
C VAL A 492 8.05 -1.97 -22.76
N LEU A 493 9.06 -2.77 -22.43
CA LEU A 493 10.12 -2.37 -21.51
C LEU A 493 10.94 -1.19 -22.05
N ASP A 494 11.21 -1.14 -23.35
CA ASP A 494 11.88 0.00 -23.98
C ASP A 494 11.07 1.30 -23.84
N LEU A 495 9.74 1.23 -23.88
CA LEU A 495 8.88 2.40 -23.66
C LEU A 495 8.91 2.85 -22.20
N LEU A 496 8.90 1.90 -21.26
CA LEU A 496 9.05 2.17 -19.83
C LEU A 496 10.41 2.84 -19.54
N ASP A 497 11.49 2.29 -20.09
CA ASP A 497 12.87 2.81 -19.94
C ASP A 497 13.02 4.22 -20.57
N GLN A 498 12.35 4.48 -21.70
CA GLN A 498 12.35 5.82 -22.32
C GLN A 498 11.64 6.88 -21.46
N ALA A 499 10.70 6.45 -20.62
CA ALA A 499 9.90 7.32 -19.76
C ALA A 499 10.51 7.55 -18.37
N THR A 500 11.68 6.99 -18.05
CA THR A 500 12.31 7.10 -16.72
C THR A 500 12.33 8.52 -16.17
N MET A 501 12.65 9.54 -16.99
CA MET A 501 12.71 10.92 -16.51
C MET A 501 11.33 11.49 -16.13
N ALA A 502 10.25 10.97 -16.73
CA ALA A 502 8.89 11.36 -16.38
C ALA A 502 8.43 10.73 -15.05
N HIS A 503 8.93 9.54 -14.70
CA HIS A 503 8.58 8.83 -13.44
C HIS A 503 8.95 9.63 -12.18
N PHE A 504 10.03 10.42 -12.24
CA PHE A 504 10.41 11.36 -11.16
C PHE A 504 9.43 12.51 -10.95
N THR A 505 8.43 12.65 -11.81
CA THR A 505 7.46 13.73 -11.76
C THR A 505 6.02 13.25 -11.76
N VAL A 506 5.84 11.97 -11.43
CA VAL A 506 4.53 11.36 -11.20
C VAL A 506 3.79 12.17 -10.12
N PRO A 507 2.52 12.55 -10.35
CA PRO A 507 1.73 13.24 -9.36
C PRO A 507 1.48 12.34 -8.13
N PRO A 508 1.25 12.92 -6.94
CA PRO A 508 0.76 12.15 -5.78
C PRO A 508 -0.52 11.37 -6.12
N THR A 509 -0.58 10.13 -5.65
CA THR A 509 -1.65 9.13 -5.91
C THR A 509 -1.85 8.28 -4.66
N PHE A 510 -2.98 7.55 -4.59
CA PHE A 510 -3.15 6.51 -3.58
C PHE A 510 -2.22 5.33 -3.86
N ALA A 511 -1.74 4.67 -2.79
CA ALA A 511 -1.05 3.39 -2.84
C ALA A 511 -2.10 2.27 -2.84
N LEU A 512 -2.28 1.61 -3.98
CA LEU A 512 -3.33 0.59 -4.18
C LEU A 512 -2.78 -0.73 -4.74
N SER A 513 -1.49 -0.74 -5.06
CA SER A 513 -0.73 -1.89 -5.57
C SER A 513 0.50 -2.16 -4.68
N ASP A 514 1.10 -3.34 -4.83
CA ASP A 514 2.30 -3.73 -4.06
C ASP A 514 3.49 -2.77 -4.28
N ARG A 515 3.54 -2.07 -5.41
CA ARG A 515 4.57 -1.07 -5.68
C ARG A 515 4.08 0.04 -6.60
N MET A 516 4.12 1.27 -6.08
CA MET A 516 3.83 2.45 -6.88
C MET A 516 4.90 2.71 -7.93
N LEU A 517 4.50 3.33 -9.05
CA LEU A 517 5.41 3.65 -10.15
C LEU A 517 6.59 4.55 -9.73
N ARG A 518 6.38 5.47 -8.78
CA ARG A 518 7.45 6.34 -8.29
C ARG A 518 8.55 5.57 -7.53
N ASP A 519 8.19 4.42 -6.94
CA ASP A 519 9.09 3.56 -6.16
C ASP A 519 9.81 2.54 -7.06
N TYR A 520 9.44 2.47 -8.34
CA TYR A 520 10.12 1.69 -9.39
C TYR A 520 11.42 2.37 -9.90
N ALA A 521 11.87 3.48 -9.27
CA ALA A 521 12.93 4.35 -9.76
C ALA A 521 14.16 3.64 -10.37
N SER A 522 14.36 3.83 -11.68
CA SER A 522 15.57 3.43 -12.39
C SER A 522 16.54 4.60 -12.51
N SER A 523 17.83 4.28 -12.68
CA SER A 523 18.87 5.31 -12.78
C SER A 523 18.79 6.08 -14.10
N LEU A 524 18.92 7.41 -14.05
CA LEU A 524 18.95 8.25 -15.25
C LEU A 524 20.21 7.99 -16.09
N GLY A 525 20.04 7.89 -17.40
CA GLY A 525 21.15 7.77 -18.35
C GLY A 525 21.82 6.39 -18.36
N VAL A 526 21.13 5.36 -17.88
CA VAL A 526 21.60 3.97 -17.97
C VAL A 526 21.52 3.50 -19.42
N ALA A 527 22.67 3.07 -19.96
CA ALA A 527 22.74 2.43 -21.29
C ALA A 527 22.57 0.91 -21.22
N TRP A 528 22.60 0.35 -20.01
CA TRP A 528 22.38 -1.07 -19.77
C TRP A 528 20.90 -1.40 -19.94
N HIS A 529 20.62 -2.52 -20.58
CA HIS A 529 19.28 -3.05 -20.70
C HIS A 529 19.31 -4.50 -20.26
N ASP A 530 18.23 -4.91 -19.63
CA ASP A 530 18.02 -6.30 -19.27
C ASP A 530 17.77 -7.17 -20.52
N HIS A 531 18.38 -8.35 -20.56
CA HIS A 531 18.43 -9.22 -21.74
C HIS A 531 18.43 -10.69 -21.33
N ALA A 532 17.68 -11.51 -22.07
CA ALA A 532 17.65 -12.97 -21.87
C ALA A 532 19.03 -13.58 -22.11
N ARG A 533 19.52 -14.34 -21.13
CA ARG A 533 20.86 -14.93 -21.15
C ARG A 533 20.80 -16.30 -21.80
N LYS A 534 20.92 -16.35 -23.13
CA LYS A 534 20.96 -17.61 -23.89
C LYS A 534 22.00 -18.61 -23.35
N ASN A 535 21.58 -19.58 -22.54
CA ASN A 535 22.36 -20.74 -22.09
C ASN A 535 23.80 -20.42 -21.62
N GLN A 536 24.05 -19.21 -21.15
CA GLN A 536 25.17 -18.95 -20.27
C GLN A 536 24.57 -19.16 -18.91
N GLY A 537 24.59 -20.42 -18.44
CA GLY A 537 24.11 -20.77 -17.11
C GLY A 537 24.56 -19.70 -16.14
N THR A 538 23.63 -19.23 -15.30
CA THR A 538 23.82 -18.17 -14.31
C THR A 538 25.25 -18.28 -13.83
N LEU A 539 26.10 -17.31 -14.22
CA LEU A 539 27.50 -17.36 -13.85
C LEU A 539 27.49 -17.24 -12.34
N ASP A 540 27.54 -18.38 -11.68
CA ASP A 540 27.62 -18.52 -10.24
C ASP A 540 28.68 -17.52 -9.79
N ILE A 541 28.27 -16.57 -8.95
CA ILE A 541 29.11 -15.49 -8.47
C ILE A 541 30.39 -16.10 -7.88
N GLN A 542 30.31 -17.28 -7.26
CA GLN A 542 31.46 -18.02 -6.75
C GLN A 542 32.41 -18.46 -7.89
N SER A 543 31.88 -18.93 -9.02
CA SER A 543 32.67 -19.28 -10.21
C SER A 543 33.36 -18.08 -10.87
N LEU A 544 32.72 -16.91 -10.87
CA LEU A 544 33.31 -15.65 -11.35
C LEU A 544 34.38 -15.14 -10.39
N LEU A 545 34.08 -15.12 -9.09
CA LEU A 545 35.03 -14.75 -8.04
C LEU A 545 36.26 -15.63 -8.10
N LYS A 546 36.09 -16.94 -8.25
CA LYS A 546 37.21 -17.87 -8.39
C LYS A 546 38.06 -17.56 -9.62
N LYS A 547 37.45 -17.30 -10.77
CA LYS A 547 38.17 -16.91 -12.00
C LYS A 547 38.90 -15.56 -11.84
N VAL A 548 38.32 -14.60 -11.13
CA VAL A 548 38.96 -13.31 -10.84
C VAL A 548 40.14 -13.50 -9.88
N ILE A 549 39.97 -14.28 -8.81
CA ILE A 549 41.03 -14.63 -7.87
C ILE A 549 42.18 -15.37 -8.58
N ASP A 550 41.86 -16.35 -9.43
CA ASP A 550 42.84 -17.12 -10.19
C ASP A 550 43.59 -16.22 -11.20
N ALA A 551 42.89 -15.34 -11.92
CA ALA A 551 43.52 -14.39 -12.84
C ALA A 551 44.42 -13.35 -12.13
N ILE A 552 44.05 -12.94 -10.92
CA ILE A 552 44.87 -12.06 -10.07
C ILE A 552 46.12 -12.79 -9.56
N ASN A 553 46.01 -14.08 -9.27
CA ASN A 553 47.14 -14.91 -8.84
C ASN A 553 48.11 -15.26 -9.98
N GLU A 554 47.64 -15.28 -11.24
CA GLU A 554 48.47 -15.56 -12.42
C GLU A 554 49.30 -14.34 -12.90
N ASP A 555 48.89 -13.11 -12.60
CA ASP A 555 49.65 -11.89 -12.95
C ASP A 555 50.70 -11.53 -11.86
N ASP A 556 51.61 -12.48 -11.59
CA ASP A 556 52.76 -12.34 -10.70
C ASP A 556 53.91 -11.54 -11.37
N SER A 557 53.56 -10.49 -12.10
CA SER A 557 54.50 -9.56 -12.75
C SER A 557 54.88 -8.40 -11.81
N GLY A 558 55.27 -8.72 -10.57
CA GLY A 558 56.22 -7.92 -9.76
C GLY A 558 55.78 -6.54 -9.26
N ARG A 559 54.48 -6.18 -9.29
CA ARG A 559 53.98 -4.98 -8.58
C ARG A 559 53.28 -5.39 -7.29
N GLN A 560 54.01 -5.30 -6.17
CA GLN A 560 53.46 -5.43 -4.82
C GLN A 560 52.29 -4.44 -4.63
N ARG A 561 51.05 -4.95 -4.61
CA ARG A 561 49.89 -4.23 -4.06
C ARG A 561 49.78 -4.54 -2.56
N PRO A 562 49.28 -3.61 -1.73
CA PRO A 562 49.17 -3.83 -0.29
C PRO A 562 48.12 -4.91 0.01
N LEU A 563 48.59 -6.07 0.50
CA LEU A 563 47.78 -7.25 0.84
C LEU A 563 46.57 -6.98 1.76
N ASN A 564 46.60 -5.89 2.53
CA ASN A 564 45.56 -5.57 3.51
C ASN A 564 44.27 -5.04 2.87
N GLU A 565 44.33 -4.38 1.71
CA GLU A 565 43.13 -3.90 1.00
C GLU A 565 42.39 -5.05 0.30
N MET A 566 43.12 -6.09 -0.12
CA MET A 566 42.55 -7.29 -0.76
C MET A 566 41.77 -8.16 0.21
N LYS A 567 42.25 -8.30 1.45
CA LYS A 567 41.54 -9.10 2.46
C LYS A 567 40.24 -8.42 2.86
N ALA A 568 40.26 -7.10 3.02
CA ALA A 568 39.06 -6.30 3.26
C ALA A 568 38.05 -6.38 2.11
N PHE A 569 38.51 -6.42 0.85
CA PHE A 569 37.63 -6.59 -0.32
C PHE A 569 37.04 -8.01 -0.41
N GLN A 570 37.83 -9.04 -0.08
CA GLN A 570 37.32 -10.41 0.04
C GLN A 570 36.31 -10.57 1.17
N ASP A 571 36.62 -10.02 2.35
CA ASP A 571 35.73 -10.07 3.51
C ASP A 571 34.41 -9.31 3.21
N ALA A 572 34.46 -8.18 2.50
CA ALA A 572 33.28 -7.43 2.07
C ALA A 572 32.44 -8.19 1.03
N LEU A 573 33.07 -8.92 0.11
CA LEU A 573 32.37 -9.73 -0.88
C LEU A 573 31.77 -11.02 -0.30
N ASP A 574 32.45 -11.65 0.66
CA ASP A 574 31.90 -12.79 1.41
C ASP A 574 30.70 -12.34 2.26
N MET A 575 30.74 -11.13 2.81
CA MET A 575 29.60 -10.56 3.54
C MET A 575 28.40 -10.26 2.62
N ILE A 576 28.64 -9.75 1.40
CA ILE A 576 27.58 -9.59 0.38
C ILE A 576 27.04 -10.96 -0.06
N ARG A 577 27.88 -12.00 -0.14
CA ARG A 577 27.46 -13.38 -0.45
C ARG A 577 26.53 -13.94 0.62
N ASP A 578 26.89 -13.81 1.90
CA ASP A 578 26.08 -14.31 3.01
C ASP A 578 24.73 -13.55 3.13
N MET A 579 24.65 -12.31 2.62
CA MET A 579 23.38 -11.57 2.52
C MET A 579 22.50 -12.02 1.34
N SER A 580 23.11 -12.39 0.22
CA SER A 580 22.43 -12.91 -0.98
C SER A 580 21.89 -14.34 -0.77
N GLU A 581 22.68 -15.22 -0.14
CA GLU A 581 22.28 -16.62 0.09
C GLU A 581 21.09 -16.74 1.06
N ARG A 582 20.91 -15.78 1.97
CA ARG A 582 19.72 -15.71 2.84
C ARG A 582 18.44 -15.34 2.09
N GLN A 583 18.53 -14.55 1.03
CA GLN A 583 17.37 -14.19 0.19
C GLN A 583 16.96 -15.32 -0.77
N ASP A 584 17.88 -16.21 -1.12
CA ASP A 584 17.60 -17.35 -2.01
C ASP A 584 17.09 -18.59 -1.24
N ASP A 585 17.55 -18.84 -0.01
CA ASP A 585 16.98 -19.90 0.85
C ASP A 585 15.50 -19.62 1.21
N GLU A 586 15.14 -18.34 1.38
CA GLU A 586 13.74 -17.90 1.57
C GLU A 586 12.86 -18.11 0.32
N ARG A 587 13.47 -18.28 -0.87
CA ARG A 587 12.77 -18.55 -2.14
C ARG A 587 12.70 -20.05 -2.47
N GLU A 588 13.72 -20.85 -2.18
CA GLU A 588 13.73 -22.28 -2.49
C GLU A 588 12.82 -23.14 -1.58
N ASP A 589 12.54 -22.69 -0.35
CA ASP A 589 11.61 -23.40 0.55
C ASP A 589 10.14 -23.23 0.12
N GLN A 590 9.82 -22.26 -0.75
CA GLN A 590 8.48 -22.09 -1.33
C GLN A 590 8.18 -23.05 -2.50
N ASP A 591 9.21 -23.58 -3.18
CA ASP A 591 9.04 -24.32 -4.44
C ASP A 591 8.96 -25.85 -4.29
N ASN A 592 9.29 -26.41 -3.11
CA ASN A 592 9.31 -27.87 -2.90
C ASN A 592 7.98 -28.47 -2.38
N GLY A 593 6.88 -27.73 -2.55
CA GLY A 593 5.62 -27.96 -1.84
C GLY A 593 4.40 -28.48 -2.60
N ASN A 594 4.41 -28.81 -3.91
CA ASN A 594 3.32 -29.65 -4.51
C ASN A 594 3.55 -30.01 -5.98
N ASP A 595 4.03 -31.23 -6.22
CA ASP A 595 4.00 -31.88 -7.54
C ASP A 595 2.70 -32.73 -7.64
N ASN A 596 1.62 -32.13 -8.16
CA ASN A 596 0.47 -32.85 -8.72
C ASN A 596 -0.23 -31.96 -9.75
N GLY A 597 -0.09 -32.33 -11.03
CA GLY A 597 -0.62 -31.59 -12.17
C GLY A 597 -2.12 -31.30 -12.10
N VAL A 598 -2.45 -30.02 -12.25
CA VAL A 598 -3.79 -29.50 -12.53
C VAL A 598 -3.64 -28.58 -13.75
N ASP A 599 -4.46 -28.78 -14.77
CA ASP A 599 -4.60 -27.85 -15.90
C ASP A 599 -5.02 -26.48 -15.34
N ILE A 600 -4.19 -25.46 -15.53
CA ILE A 600 -4.39 -24.10 -15.01
C ILE A 600 -5.25 -23.32 -16.02
N ASP A 601 -6.47 -22.97 -15.61
CA ASP A 601 -7.35 -22.01 -16.27
C ASP A 601 -6.97 -20.60 -15.76
N LEU A 602 -6.65 -19.66 -16.66
CA LEU A 602 -6.15 -18.32 -16.36
C LEU A 602 -7.29 -17.40 -15.91
N GLY A 603 -7.88 -17.70 -14.76
CA GLY A 603 -8.92 -16.91 -14.12
C GLY A 603 -9.00 -17.18 -12.63
N ASN A 604 -8.07 -16.58 -11.87
CA ASN A 604 -8.20 -16.06 -10.50
C ASN A 604 -6.82 -15.82 -9.89
N GLY A 605 -6.74 -14.80 -9.01
CA GLY A 605 -5.53 -14.14 -8.53
C GLY A 605 -4.42 -15.04 -8.00
N LEU A 606 -3.18 -14.64 -8.32
CA LEU A 606 -1.94 -15.21 -7.81
C LEU A 606 -1.46 -14.31 -6.67
N ASN A 607 -1.53 -14.81 -5.44
CA ASN A 607 -0.92 -14.18 -4.26
C ASN A 607 0.59 -14.51 -4.26
N PHE A 608 1.44 -13.48 -4.27
CA PHE A 608 2.86 -13.62 -3.94
C PHE A 608 3.27 -12.56 -2.92
N ARG A 609 3.72 -13.03 -1.76
CA ARG A 609 4.27 -12.21 -0.66
C ARG A 609 5.58 -11.57 -1.09
N THR A 610 5.78 -10.28 -0.80
CA THR A 610 7.13 -9.69 -0.83
C THR A 610 7.37 -8.79 0.37
N GLY A 611 8.44 -9.10 1.11
CA GLY A 611 8.93 -8.32 2.23
C GLY A 611 9.50 -6.98 1.78
N LEU A 612 9.04 -5.92 2.42
CA LEU A 612 9.55 -4.56 2.29
C LEU A 612 10.99 -4.48 2.83
N SER A 613 11.99 -4.48 1.96
CA SER A 613 13.35 -4.00 2.30
C SER A 613 13.65 -2.74 1.50
N GLY A 614 13.34 -1.60 2.11
CA GLY A 614 13.61 -0.27 1.57
C GLY A 614 14.81 0.39 2.25
N TRP A 615 15.75 0.84 1.42
CA TRP A 615 16.67 1.98 1.61
C TRP A 615 17.98 1.76 2.39
N GLU A 616 19.06 1.51 1.65
CA GLU A 616 20.41 1.98 2.00
C GLU A 616 20.77 3.20 1.14
N ASN A 617 21.07 4.31 1.82
CA ASN A 617 21.36 5.62 1.23
C ASN A 617 22.82 5.67 0.75
N PRO A 618 23.15 5.98 -0.52
CA PRO A 618 24.52 6.28 -0.91
C PRO A 618 24.75 7.78 -0.72
N PHE A 619 25.63 8.17 0.19
CA PHE A 619 26.45 9.41 0.22
C PHE A 619 26.66 9.94 1.65
N SER A 620 27.77 9.56 2.28
CA SER A 620 28.56 10.50 3.08
C SER A 620 30.00 10.01 3.20
N GLU A 621 30.94 10.71 2.55
CA GLU A 621 32.28 10.98 3.09
C GLU A 621 32.98 12.05 2.21
N ASN A 622 32.84 13.30 2.64
CA ASN A 622 33.84 14.36 2.50
C ASN A 622 33.60 15.43 3.56
#